data_AF-A0A353LZC0-F1
#
_entry.id   AF-A0A353LZC0-F1
#
_cell.length_a   1.000
_cell.length_b   1.000
_cell.length_c   1.000
_cell.angle_alpha   90.00
_cell.angle_beta   90.00
_cell.angle_gamma   90.00
#
_symmetry.space_group_name_H-M   'P 1'
#
loop_
_entity.id
_entity.type
_entity.pdbx_description
1 polymer ?
#
loop_
_entity_poly.entity_id
_entity_poly.type
_entity_poly.pdbx_seq_one_letter_code
_entity_poly.pdbx_strand_id
1 'polypeptide(L)'
;MCQDISGKPILHPKYCGVEWSWRWSNVKRIYLDNAATSYPKAPGVGDALRHFVDDIGENVNRSGYNSVAADEMVFETREVLGEFFHFPTPENVIFTLNITHGLNFLLKGSLKRGDHVVVSSMEHNAVMRPLMQLKAQGVEMSRMLCDQMGRLGAKSLHEHIRPNTRMVVVTHASNVSGTILPIEDL
;
A
#
# COMPACT_ATOMS: atom_id res chain seq x y z
N MET A 1 2.47 12.51 -34.89
CA MET A 1 1.56 13.56 -35.39
C MET A 1 0.15 12.97 -35.26
N CYS A 2 -0.68 13.46 -34.32
CA CYS A 2 -2.00 12.85 -34.08
C CYS A 2 -2.92 13.08 -35.29
N GLN A 3 -3.57 12.00 -35.75
CA GLN A 3 -4.64 12.02 -36.73
C GLN A 3 -5.95 11.64 -36.02
N ASP A 4 -7.08 12.15 -36.49
CA ASP A 4 -8.38 11.70 -35.98
C ASP A 4 -8.80 10.35 -36.58
N ILE A 5 -9.93 9.82 -36.10
CA ILE A 5 -10.53 8.54 -36.56
C ILE A 5 -10.94 8.52 -38.04
N SER A 6 -10.89 9.65 -38.74
CA SER A 6 -11.10 9.75 -40.19
C SER A 6 -9.81 9.85 -41.00
N GLY A 7 -8.64 9.80 -40.33
CA GLY A 7 -7.33 9.77 -40.96
C GLY A 7 -6.83 11.15 -41.45
N LYS A 8 -7.48 12.25 -41.05
CA LYS A 8 -7.04 13.60 -41.44
C LYS A 8 -5.99 14.15 -40.46
N PRO A 9 -4.95 14.84 -40.96
CA PRO A 9 -3.95 15.48 -40.12
C PRO A 9 -4.56 16.65 -39.35
N ILE A 10 -4.40 16.65 -38.03
CA ILE A 10 -4.85 17.74 -37.16
C ILE A 10 -3.90 18.93 -37.36
N LEU A 11 -4.27 19.84 -38.26
CA LEU A 11 -3.61 21.11 -38.47
C LEU A 11 -4.14 22.15 -37.45
N HIS A 12 -3.41 22.38 -36.36
CA HIS A 12 -3.45 23.71 -35.72
C HIS A 12 -2.59 24.64 -36.58
N PRO A 13 -3.02 25.86 -36.97
CA PRO A 13 -3.47 26.90 -36.04
C PRO A 13 -4.52 27.89 -36.62
N LYS A 14 -4.87 28.92 -35.84
CA LYS A 14 -5.69 30.12 -36.16
C LYS A 14 -7.13 30.12 -35.63
N TYR A 15 -7.25 30.24 -34.31
CA TYR A 15 -8.16 31.22 -33.71
C TYR A 15 -7.33 32.07 -32.75
N CYS A 16 -6.80 33.16 -33.30
CA CYS A 16 -6.06 34.19 -32.57
C CYS A 16 -7.11 35.09 -31.90
N GLY A 17 -7.22 35.04 -30.57
CA GLY A 17 -8.14 35.90 -29.81
C GLY A 17 -8.84 35.28 -28.60
N VAL A 18 -8.61 33.99 -28.31
CA VAL A 18 -9.09 33.38 -27.05
C VAL A 18 -7.86 32.97 -26.26
N GLU A 19 -7.50 33.78 -25.24
CA GLU A 19 -6.65 33.28 -24.17
C GLU A 19 -7.36 32.07 -23.56
N TRP A 20 -6.87 30.85 -23.81
CA TRP A 20 -7.20 29.72 -22.97
C TRP A 20 -6.47 29.87 -21.64
N SER A 21 -6.78 30.93 -20.90
CA SER A 21 -6.51 30.97 -19.48
C SER A 21 -7.48 29.97 -18.86
N TRP A 22 -7.08 28.71 -18.74
CA TRP A 22 -7.64 27.84 -17.71
C TRP A 22 -7.14 28.34 -16.35
N ARG A 23 -7.46 29.60 -16.02
CA ARG A 23 -7.37 30.14 -14.68
C ARG A 23 -8.52 29.49 -13.91
N TRP A 24 -8.26 28.30 -13.39
CA TRP A 24 -8.99 27.73 -12.27
C TRP A 24 -8.73 28.56 -11.00
N SER A 25 -8.78 29.90 -11.08
CA SER A 25 -8.28 30.77 -10.03
C SER A 25 -9.28 30.99 -8.91
N ASN A 26 -10.45 30.34 -8.92
CA ASN A 26 -11.47 30.47 -7.87
C ASN A 26 -12.28 29.19 -7.54
N VAL A 27 -11.90 28.02 -8.07
CA VAL A 27 -12.59 26.77 -7.67
C VAL A 27 -11.93 26.22 -6.41
N LYS A 28 -12.67 26.21 -5.29
CA LYS A 28 -12.24 25.54 -4.07
C LYS A 28 -11.91 24.08 -4.41
N ARG A 29 -10.67 23.67 -4.20
CA ARG A 29 -10.22 22.29 -4.47
C ARG A 29 -11.06 21.32 -3.64
N ILE A 30 -11.78 20.43 -4.32
CA ILE A 30 -12.45 19.28 -3.70
C ILE A 30 -11.57 18.06 -3.98
N TYR A 31 -11.07 17.41 -2.93
CA TYR A 31 -10.19 16.25 -3.04
C TYR A 31 -10.93 14.99 -2.60
N LEU A 32 -11.19 14.09 -3.55
CA LEU A 32 -11.93 12.82 -3.34
C LEU A 32 -11.07 11.61 -3.72
N ASP A 33 -9.75 11.70 -3.52
CA ASP A 33 -8.78 10.66 -3.93
C ASP A 33 -7.92 10.15 -2.76
N ASN A 34 -8.53 10.11 -1.56
CA ASN A 34 -7.84 9.67 -0.33
C ASN A 34 -7.45 8.19 -0.35
N ALA A 35 -8.10 7.37 -1.19
CA ALA A 35 -7.76 5.96 -1.38
C ALA A 35 -6.43 5.76 -2.11
N ALA A 36 -6.01 6.70 -2.96
CA ALA A 36 -4.70 6.69 -3.60
C ALA A 36 -3.61 7.28 -2.68
N THR A 37 -3.89 8.42 -2.06
CA THR A 37 -3.06 8.99 -0.98
C THR A 37 -3.86 10.01 -0.17
N SER A 38 -3.58 10.12 1.13
CA SER A 38 -4.26 11.09 1.99
C SER A 38 -3.82 12.52 1.68
N TYR A 39 -4.78 13.43 1.47
CA TYR A 39 -4.54 14.87 1.34
C TYR A 39 -5.70 15.70 1.91
N PRO A 40 -5.42 16.77 2.68
CA PRO A 40 -4.10 17.19 3.16
C PRO A 40 -3.51 16.17 4.15
N LYS A 41 -2.19 16.22 4.37
CA LYS A 41 -1.58 15.45 5.45
C LYS A 41 -2.11 15.95 6.80
N ALA A 42 -2.11 15.08 7.81
CA ALA A 42 -2.55 15.46 9.14
C ALA A 42 -1.77 16.69 9.65
N PRO A 43 -2.41 17.57 10.44
CA PRO A 43 -1.72 18.71 11.06
C PRO A 43 -0.45 18.27 11.79
N GLY A 44 0.62 19.07 11.70
CA GLY A 44 1.90 18.81 12.36
C GLY A 44 2.85 17.86 11.62
N VAL A 45 2.41 17.08 10.61
CA VAL A 45 3.31 16.18 9.86
C VAL A 45 4.43 16.95 9.15
N GLY A 46 4.11 18.11 8.57
CA GLY A 46 5.10 18.95 7.91
C GLY A 46 6.12 19.54 8.89
N ASP A 47 5.67 19.98 10.06
CA ASP A 47 6.52 20.57 11.08
C ASP A 47 7.43 19.52 11.72
N ALA A 48 6.92 18.31 11.97
CA ALA A 48 7.70 17.19 12.48
C ALA A 48 8.81 16.78 11.50
N LEU A 49 8.50 16.71 10.20
CA LEU A 49 9.50 16.42 9.17
C LEU A 49 10.57 17.51 9.12
N ARG A 50 10.17 18.79 9.20
CA ARG A 50 11.10 19.92 9.24
C ARG A 50 12.01 19.84 10.45
N HIS A 51 11.46 19.61 11.64
CA HIS A 51 12.23 19.45 12.88
C HIS A 51 13.25 18.32 12.77
N PHE A 52 12.86 17.16 12.22
CA PHE A 52 13.80 16.06 12.01
C PHE A 52 14.97 16.48 11.11
N VAL A 53 14.69 17.15 9.99
CA VAL A 53 15.73 17.57 9.03
C VAL A 53 16.65 18.64 9.62
N ASP A 54 16.07 19.64 10.29
CA ASP A 54 16.81 20.80 10.78
C ASP A 54 17.62 20.47 12.05
N ASP A 55 17.11 19.61 12.94
CA ASP A 55 17.63 19.43 14.30
C ASP A 55 18.13 18.02 14.64
N ILE A 56 17.69 16.95 13.94
CA ILE A 56 17.93 15.55 14.36
C ILE A 56 18.73 14.73 13.35
N GLY A 57 18.53 14.94 12.04
CA GLY A 57 18.84 14.05 10.91
C GLY A 57 20.26 13.50 10.79
N GLU A 58 20.70 12.69 11.74
CA GLU A 58 21.96 11.95 11.78
C GLU A 58 21.70 10.44 11.59
N ASN A 59 22.77 9.65 11.54
CA ASN A 59 22.67 8.20 11.38
C ASN A 59 22.21 7.52 12.67
N VAL A 60 21.14 6.75 12.55
CA VAL A 60 20.68 5.78 13.55
C VAL A 60 21.72 4.66 13.72
N ASN A 61 21.90 4.14 14.93
CA ASN A 61 22.82 3.06 15.33
C ASN A 61 24.30 3.39 15.10
N ARG A 62 24.71 4.65 15.28
CA ARG A 62 26.12 5.06 15.25
C ARG A 62 26.51 5.78 16.54
N SER A 63 27.80 5.78 16.87
CA SER A 63 28.33 6.55 18.01
C SER A 63 28.53 8.01 17.60
N GLY A 64 27.62 8.88 18.05
CA GLY A 64 27.56 10.33 17.84
C GLY A 64 26.65 10.97 18.90
N TYR A 65 26.63 12.30 19.00
CA TYR A 65 25.77 12.99 19.98
C TYR A 65 24.31 13.09 19.51
N ASN A 66 24.06 13.37 18.23
CA ASN A 66 22.69 13.45 17.70
C ASN A 66 22.16 12.08 17.22
N SER A 67 23.02 11.08 17.07
CA SER A 67 22.60 9.71 16.81
C SER A 67 21.76 9.12 17.94
N VAL A 68 21.98 9.54 19.20
CA VAL A 68 21.14 9.14 20.34
C VAL A 68 19.70 9.65 20.15
N ALA A 69 19.53 10.93 19.78
CA ALA A 69 18.20 11.49 19.54
C ALA A 69 17.49 10.82 18.35
N ALA A 70 18.23 10.46 17.31
CA ALA A 70 17.69 9.71 16.17
C ALA A 70 17.29 8.27 16.57
N ASP A 71 18.09 7.60 17.40
CA ASP A 71 17.81 6.25 17.91
C ASP A 71 16.57 6.25 18.82
N GLU A 72 16.49 7.20 19.74
CA GLU A 72 15.33 7.42 20.62
C GLU A 72 14.06 7.68 19.79
N MET A 73 14.10 8.60 18.83
CA MET A 73 12.96 8.88 17.96
C MET A 73 12.46 7.63 17.21
N VAL A 74 13.37 6.82 16.67
CA VAL A 74 13.00 5.57 15.98
C VAL A 74 12.39 4.57 16.95
N PHE A 75 12.94 4.44 18.16
CA PHE A 75 12.44 3.54 19.18
C PHE A 75 11.05 3.96 19.70
N GLU A 76 10.88 5.23 20.08
CA GLU A 76 9.59 5.80 20.50
C GLU A 76 8.53 5.64 19.41
N THR A 77 8.90 5.86 18.14
CA THR A 77 7.97 5.65 17.01
C THR A 77 7.50 4.19 16.93
N ARG A 78 8.38 3.22 17.25
CA ARG A 78 8.00 1.80 17.31
C ARG A 78 7.08 1.50 18.49
N GLU A 79 7.32 2.12 19.65
CA GLU A 79 6.43 1.99 20.81
C GLU A 79 5.02 2.51 20.49
N VAL A 80 4.92 3.72 19.93
CA VAL A 80 3.64 4.33 19.54
C VAL A 80 2.90 3.47 18.51
N LEU A 81 3.60 2.95 17.49
CA LEU A 81 2.99 2.05 16.52
C LEU A 81 2.61 0.69 17.12
N GLY A 82 3.43 0.17 18.05
CA GLY A 82 3.15 -1.04 18.80
C GLY A 82 1.87 -0.91 19.60
N GLU A 83 1.71 0.19 20.35
CA GLU A 83 0.49 0.49 21.09
C GLU A 83 -0.72 0.62 20.16
N PHE A 84 -0.59 1.38 19.06
CA PHE A 84 -1.67 1.60 18.10
C PHE A 84 -2.22 0.30 17.48
N PHE A 85 -1.35 -0.69 17.25
CA PHE A 85 -1.72 -2.01 16.72
C PHE A 85 -1.84 -3.10 17.79
N HIS A 86 -1.73 -2.75 19.08
CA HIS A 86 -1.75 -3.67 20.22
C HIS A 86 -0.71 -4.80 20.15
N PHE A 87 0.50 -4.51 19.68
CA PHE A 87 1.62 -5.46 19.71
C PHE A 87 2.34 -5.46 21.07
N PRO A 88 2.83 -6.63 21.53
CA PRO A 88 3.40 -6.76 22.87
C PRO A 88 4.77 -6.11 23.02
N THR A 89 5.55 -5.97 21.94
CA THR A 89 6.89 -5.39 21.98
C THR A 89 7.20 -4.54 20.73
N PRO A 90 8.05 -3.50 20.83
CA PRO A 90 8.38 -2.60 19.71
C PRO A 90 9.14 -3.27 18.55
N GLU A 91 9.78 -4.42 18.82
CA GLU A 91 10.49 -5.23 17.82
C GLU A 91 9.55 -5.87 16.80
N ASN A 92 8.25 -5.97 17.10
CA ASN A 92 7.23 -6.43 16.16
C ASN A 92 6.97 -5.42 15.03
N VAL A 93 7.38 -4.16 15.19
CA VAL A 93 7.25 -3.14 14.15
C VAL A 93 8.47 -3.21 13.24
N ILE A 94 8.31 -3.24 11.92
CA ILE A 94 9.45 -3.19 10.98
C ILE A 94 9.18 -2.08 9.98
N PHE A 95 10.04 -1.06 9.97
CA PHE A 95 9.94 0.01 8.99
C PHE A 95 10.35 -0.49 7.60
N THR A 96 9.52 -0.19 6.62
CA THR A 96 9.75 -0.48 5.20
C THR A 96 9.41 0.75 4.38
N LEU A 97 9.89 0.81 3.13
CA LEU A 97 9.68 1.99 2.27
C LEU A 97 8.21 2.28 1.98
N ASN A 98 7.36 1.25 1.96
CA ASN A 98 5.91 1.30 1.74
C ASN A 98 5.32 -0.11 1.88
N ILE A 99 3.99 -0.21 1.83
CA ILE A 99 3.27 -1.48 1.92
C ILE A 99 3.68 -2.50 0.84
N THR A 100 4.01 -2.06 -0.38
CA THR A 100 4.43 -2.98 -1.46
C THR A 100 5.79 -3.60 -1.15
N HIS A 101 6.72 -2.83 -0.60
CA HIS A 101 8.02 -3.33 -0.17
C HIS A 101 7.86 -4.30 1.01
N GLY A 102 7.08 -3.94 2.02
CA GLY A 102 6.80 -4.81 3.17
C GLY A 102 6.15 -6.14 2.79
N LEU A 103 5.16 -6.11 1.88
CA LEU A 103 4.55 -7.33 1.36
C LEU A 103 5.53 -8.19 0.57
N ASN A 104 6.42 -7.60 -0.23
CA ASN A 104 7.46 -8.36 -0.92
C ASN A 104 8.41 -9.05 0.07
N PHE A 105 8.84 -8.31 1.11
CA PHE A 105 9.69 -8.85 2.16
C PHE A 105 9.03 -10.06 2.84
N LEU A 106 7.76 -9.92 3.24
CA LEU A 106 7.01 -11.00 3.89
C LEU A 106 6.80 -12.20 2.97
N LEU A 107 6.26 -11.99 1.76
CA LEU A 107 5.89 -13.07 0.84
C LEU A 107 7.11 -13.85 0.36
N LYS A 108 8.15 -13.14 -0.12
CA LYS A 108 9.36 -13.77 -0.67
C LYS A 108 10.29 -14.31 0.40
N GLY A 109 10.26 -13.73 1.62
CA GLY A 109 11.01 -14.24 2.76
C GLY A 109 10.39 -15.50 3.37
N SER A 110 9.08 -15.68 3.24
CA SER A 110 8.35 -16.75 3.95
C SER A 110 7.99 -17.96 3.07
N LEU A 111 7.74 -17.76 1.77
CA LEU A 111 7.27 -18.80 0.87
C LEU A 111 8.40 -19.42 0.05
N LYS A 112 8.37 -20.74 -0.08
CA LYS A 112 9.35 -21.56 -0.81
C LYS A 112 8.64 -22.45 -1.83
N ARG A 113 9.40 -23.00 -2.78
CA ARG A 113 8.88 -23.98 -3.74
C ARG A 113 8.15 -25.12 -3.02
N GLY A 114 6.93 -25.44 -3.48
CA GLY A 114 6.07 -26.47 -2.90
C GLY A 114 5.12 -25.96 -1.82
N ASP A 115 5.34 -24.74 -1.28
CA ASP A 115 4.37 -24.12 -0.37
C ASP A 115 3.11 -23.71 -1.12
N HIS A 116 1.99 -23.71 -0.40
CA HIS A 116 0.71 -23.23 -0.88
C HIS A 116 0.29 -21.95 -0.13
N VAL A 117 -0.22 -20.97 -0.87
CA VAL A 117 -0.79 -19.72 -0.31
C VAL A 117 -2.25 -19.56 -0.72
N VAL A 118 -3.10 -19.15 0.21
CA VAL A 118 -4.51 -18.81 -0.06
C VAL A 118 -4.66 -17.29 -0.08
N VAL A 119 -5.36 -16.76 -1.08
CA VAL A 119 -5.66 -15.32 -1.18
C VAL A 119 -7.14 -15.05 -1.39
N SER A 120 -7.61 -13.83 -1.08
CA SER A 120 -8.94 -13.40 -1.52
C SER A 120 -8.93 -13.00 -3.01
N SER A 121 -10.10 -12.89 -3.63
CA SER A 121 -10.21 -12.33 -4.99
C SER A 121 -10.12 -10.80 -5.04
N MET A 122 -9.98 -10.14 -3.89
CA MET A 122 -9.94 -8.68 -3.75
C MET A 122 -8.54 -8.11 -3.55
N GLU A 123 -7.50 -8.94 -3.65
CA GLU A 123 -6.13 -8.52 -3.35
C GLU A 123 -5.61 -7.44 -4.29
N HIS A 124 -4.88 -6.49 -3.70
CA HIS A 124 -4.16 -5.46 -4.44
C HIS A 124 -2.99 -6.06 -5.25
N ASN A 125 -2.58 -5.37 -6.32
CA ASN A 125 -1.41 -5.75 -7.14
C ASN A 125 -0.11 -5.90 -6.34
N ALA A 126 -0.01 -5.23 -5.19
CA ALA A 126 1.12 -5.35 -4.27
C ALA A 126 1.27 -6.77 -3.68
N VAL A 127 0.17 -7.53 -3.56
CA VAL A 127 0.18 -8.95 -3.17
C VAL A 127 0.28 -9.84 -4.42
N MET A 128 -0.57 -9.58 -5.42
CA MET A 128 -0.70 -10.49 -6.56
C MET A 128 0.56 -10.57 -7.43
N ARG A 129 1.25 -9.45 -7.69
CA ARG A 129 2.44 -9.47 -8.55
C ARG A 129 3.60 -10.29 -7.95
N PRO A 130 3.96 -10.13 -6.66
CA PRO A 130 4.93 -11.02 -6.01
C PRO A 130 4.51 -12.49 -6.02
N LEU A 131 3.23 -12.78 -5.76
CA LEU A 131 2.74 -14.16 -5.79
C LEU A 131 2.80 -14.78 -7.17
N MET A 132 2.57 -14.03 -8.24
CA MET A 132 2.76 -14.53 -9.61
C MET A 132 4.23 -14.86 -9.91
N GLN A 133 5.18 -14.08 -9.37
CA GLN A 133 6.61 -14.39 -9.47
C GLN A 133 6.97 -15.66 -8.69
N LEU A 134 6.47 -15.80 -7.46
CA LEU A 134 6.68 -16.98 -6.63
C LEU A 134 6.01 -18.24 -7.22
N LYS A 135 4.86 -18.08 -7.85
CA LYS A 135 4.18 -19.16 -8.58
C LYS A 135 5.05 -19.71 -9.71
N ALA A 136 5.72 -18.84 -10.46
CA ALA A 136 6.69 -19.26 -11.48
C ALA A 136 7.91 -20.00 -10.88
N GLN A 137 8.18 -19.82 -9.59
CA GLN A 137 9.25 -20.52 -8.84
C GLN A 137 8.75 -21.82 -8.18
N GLY A 138 7.45 -22.14 -8.31
CA GLY A 138 6.83 -23.37 -7.83
C GLY A 138 6.09 -23.24 -6.50
N VAL A 139 5.71 -22.03 -6.09
CA VAL A 139 4.69 -21.83 -5.05
C VAL A 139 3.30 -22.08 -5.65
N GLU A 140 2.44 -22.78 -4.93
CA GLU A 140 1.05 -22.99 -5.31
C GLU A 140 0.16 -21.89 -4.73
N MET A 141 -0.93 -21.55 -5.43
CA MET A 141 -1.85 -20.51 -4.97
C MET A 141 -3.30 -20.91 -5.22
N SER A 142 -4.14 -20.72 -4.20
CA SER A 142 -5.60 -20.79 -4.29
C SER A 142 -6.23 -19.42 -4.05
N ARG A 143 -7.40 -19.18 -4.63
CA ARG A 143 -8.10 -17.90 -4.51
C ARG A 143 -9.54 -18.11 -4.05
N MET A 144 -9.88 -17.58 -2.89
CA MET A 144 -11.24 -17.52 -2.38
C MET A 144 -12.00 -16.43 -3.15
N LEU A 145 -13.08 -16.81 -3.82
CA LEU A 145 -13.86 -15.88 -4.64
C LEU A 145 -14.89 -15.16 -3.75
N CYS A 146 -14.89 -13.83 -3.82
CA CYS A 146 -15.99 -13.04 -3.31
C CYS A 146 -17.23 -13.16 -4.21
N ASP A 147 -18.40 -12.91 -3.64
CA ASP A 147 -19.64 -12.80 -4.40
C ASP A 147 -19.72 -11.50 -5.23
N GLN A 148 -20.83 -11.30 -5.94
CA GLN A 148 -21.05 -10.11 -6.78
C GLN A 148 -21.12 -8.80 -5.99
N MET A 149 -21.35 -8.85 -4.68
CA MET A 149 -21.33 -7.70 -3.77
C MET A 149 -19.95 -7.49 -3.13
N GLY A 150 -18.98 -8.32 -3.49
CA GLY A 150 -17.62 -8.29 -2.97
C GLY A 150 -17.45 -8.93 -1.59
N ARG A 151 -18.46 -9.66 -1.10
CA ARG A 151 -18.43 -10.30 0.22
C ARG A 151 -17.70 -11.62 0.14
N LEU A 152 -16.83 -11.87 1.12
CA LEU A 152 -16.12 -13.12 1.28
C LEU A 152 -16.85 -13.99 2.31
N GLY A 153 -17.19 -15.23 1.95
CA GLY A 153 -17.80 -16.16 2.91
C GLY A 153 -16.75 -16.80 3.80
N ALA A 154 -16.92 -16.77 5.13
CA ALA A 154 -15.96 -17.33 6.09
C ALA A 154 -15.61 -18.81 5.82
N LYS A 155 -16.61 -19.64 5.45
CA LYS A 155 -16.40 -21.05 5.10
C LYS A 155 -15.45 -21.29 3.92
N SER A 156 -15.23 -20.26 3.09
CA SER A 156 -14.38 -20.38 1.90
C SER A 156 -12.93 -20.69 2.25
N LEU A 157 -12.42 -20.28 3.41
CA LEU A 157 -11.02 -20.54 3.75
C LEU A 157 -10.76 -22.03 3.98
N HIS A 158 -11.58 -22.70 4.80
CA HIS A 158 -11.38 -24.10 5.16
C HIS A 158 -11.33 -25.02 3.94
N GLU A 159 -12.11 -24.73 2.90
CA GLU A 159 -12.14 -25.50 1.64
C GLU A 159 -10.84 -25.36 0.83
N HIS A 160 -10.08 -24.29 1.04
CA HIS A 160 -8.83 -24.02 0.34
C HIS A 160 -7.59 -24.39 1.15
N ILE A 161 -7.71 -24.71 2.45
CA ILE A 161 -6.58 -25.17 3.25
C ILE A 161 -6.16 -26.57 2.79
N ARG A 162 -4.87 -26.71 2.51
CA ARG A 162 -4.15 -27.93 2.13
C ARG A 162 -3.05 -28.25 3.14
N PRO A 163 -2.55 -29.50 3.21
CA PRO A 163 -1.44 -29.87 4.10
C PRO A 163 -0.16 -29.03 3.93
N ASN A 164 0.09 -28.50 2.73
CA ASN A 164 1.22 -27.62 2.42
C ASN A 164 0.88 -26.12 2.48
N THR A 165 -0.28 -25.73 3.04
CA THR A 165 -0.66 -24.32 3.15
C THR A 165 0.21 -23.62 4.18
N ARG A 166 1.02 -22.67 3.71
CA ARG A 166 1.97 -21.95 4.54
C ARG A 166 1.45 -20.58 4.97
N MET A 167 0.58 -19.97 4.17
CA MET A 167 0.13 -18.60 4.40
C MET A 167 -1.27 -18.37 3.83
N VAL A 168 -2.03 -17.52 4.52
CA VAL A 168 -3.30 -16.95 4.04
C VAL A 168 -3.11 -15.44 4.00
N VAL A 169 -3.40 -14.79 2.86
CA VAL A 169 -3.22 -13.35 2.66
C VAL A 169 -4.54 -12.74 2.22
N VAL A 170 -5.08 -11.85 3.05
CA VAL A 170 -6.38 -11.24 2.83
C VAL A 170 -6.29 -9.74 3.08
N THR A 171 -6.69 -8.93 2.11
CA THR A 171 -6.84 -7.48 2.30
C THR A 171 -7.92 -7.20 3.34
N HIS A 172 -7.66 -6.28 4.27
CA HIS A 172 -8.66 -5.88 5.26
C HIS A 172 -9.82 -5.10 4.61
N ALA A 173 -9.50 -4.17 3.72
CA ALA A 173 -10.49 -3.44 2.94
C ALA A 173 -10.05 -3.31 1.48
N SER A 174 -10.99 -3.44 0.55
CA SER A 174 -10.74 -3.24 -0.88
C SER A 174 -10.56 -1.76 -1.20
N ASN A 175 -9.45 -1.40 -1.83
CA ASN A 175 -9.19 -0.04 -2.29
C ASN A 175 -10.05 0.37 -3.51
N VAL A 176 -10.76 -0.57 -4.12
CA VAL A 176 -11.61 -0.34 -5.30
C VAL A 176 -13.08 -0.24 -4.90
N SER A 177 -13.58 -1.22 -4.16
CA SER A 177 -15.01 -1.29 -3.80
C SER A 177 -15.31 -0.75 -2.40
N GLY A 178 -14.29 -0.54 -1.56
CA GLY A 178 -14.47 -0.18 -0.14
C GLY A 178 -14.98 -1.32 0.74
N THR A 179 -15.15 -2.53 0.19
CA THR A 179 -15.63 -3.68 0.97
C THR A 179 -14.62 -4.05 2.05
N ILE A 180 -15.08 -4.12 3.30
CA ILE A 180 -14.31 -4.64 4.43
C ILE A 180 -14.51 -6.17 4.46
N LEU A 181 -13.41 -6.91 4.48
CA LEU A 181 -13.44 -8.38 4.54
C LEU A 181 -13.53 -8.85 5.99
N PRO A 182 -14.20 -9.97 6.27
CA PRO A 182 -14.44 -10.45 7.63
C PRO A 182 -13.20 -11.16 8.21
N ILE A 183 -12.14 -10.40 8.50
CA ILE A 183 -10.85 -10.95 8.94
C ILE A 183 -10.98 -11.73 10.26
N GLU A 184 -11.88 -11.32 11.16
CA GLU A 184 -12.11 -12.02 12.44
C GLU A 184 -12.76 -13.40 12.28
N ASP A 185 -13.50 -13.61 11.18
CA ASP A 185 -14.24 -14.86 10.93
C ASP A 185 -13.41 -15.88 10.12
N LEU A 186 -12.23 -15.50 9.60
CA LEU A 186 -11.34 -16.33 8.77
C LEU A 186 -10.29 -17.05 9.62
#